data_AF-A0A1D6JEI4-F1
#
_entry.id   AF-A0A1D6JEI4-F1
#
_cell.length_a   1.000
_cell.length_b   1.000
_cell.length_c   1.000
_cell.angle_alpha   90.00
_cell.angle_beta   90.00
_cell.angle_gamma   90.00
#
_symmetry.space_group_name_H-M   'P 1'
#
loop_
_entity.id
_entity.type
_entity.pdbx_description
1 polymer ?
#
loop_
_entity_poly.entity_id
_entity_poly.type
_entity_poly.pdbx_seq_one_letter_code
_entity_poly.pdbx_strand_id
1 'polypeptide(L)'
;MQIQRQGEGGRRVLVGFILGRRLHMPTTPRSRSQARTTRPWILSGMDFADSRRKPNFTGKIAVAAALTVMCIIVLKQSPSFSGTSVVRAESLHTNHPCHCHLLLSWSLSLFLVPDDLNTLSFVFHGMEHQVDEFIWELPCMVIGKDNCATNDFSRHETGVTHVLVTGGAGYIGSHATLRLLSDKYRVTIVDNLSRGNMGAVRVLQRLFPEPGRLQFIYADLGDAKAVKKIFSENAFDAVMHFAAVAYVGESTMEPLRYYHNITSNTLTVLEAMAAYNVNTLIYSSTCATYGEPDTMPIVETTPQNPINPYGKAKKMAEDIILDFTKSKKQSDMAVMILRYFNVIGSDPEGRLGEAPRPELREHGRISGACFDAALGIIPGLKVRGTDYSTADGTCIRDYIDVTDLVDAHVKALGKAQPGKVGIYNVGTGQGRSVTEFVEACKKATGASIKVEYLARRPGDYAEVYSDPSKILRDLNWTAQYTDLGQSLAQAWKWQKAHPNGYASA
;
A
#
# COMPACT_ATOMS: atom_id res chain seq x y z
N MET A 1 23.29 -48.01 39.01
CA MET A 1 24.40 -47.02 39.11
C MET A 1 23.80 -45.66 38.76
N GLN A 2 23.16 -44.90 39.67
CA GLN A 2 23.73 -44.18 40.83
C GLN A 2 24.99 -43.39 40.41
N ILE A 3 25.16 -42.08 40.55
CA ILE A 3 24.69 -41.02 41.49
C ILE A 3 25.11 -39.67 40.80
N GLN A 4 24.28 -38.61 40.72
CA GLN A 4 24.25 -37.42 41.62
C GLN A 4 25.62 -36.70 41.75
N ARG A 5 25.80 -35.39 41.95
CA ARG A 5 25.02 -34.13 42.02
C ARG A 5 26.07 -33.05 42.37
N GLN A 6 25.77 -31.77 42.05
CA GLN A 6 26.24 -30.55 42.75
C GLN A 6 27.73 -30.16 42.67
N GLY A 7 28.11 -28.88 42.65
CA GLY A 7 27.36 -27.64 42.79
C GLY A 7 28.30 -26.41 42.70
N GLU A 8 27.68 -25.24 42.58
CA GLU A 8 28.06 -23.90 43.09
C GLU A 8 29.51 -23.40 42.81
N GLY A 9 29.75 -22.23 42.22
CA GLY A 9 29.14 -20.92 42.44
C GLY A 9 30.28 -19.95 42.80
N GLY A 10 30.40 -18.80 42.11
CA GLY A 10 31.33 -17.74 42.53
C GLY A 10 31.89 -16.85 41.43
N ARG A 11 31.27 -15.68 41.25
CA ARG A 11 31.75 -14.56 40.43
C ARG A 11 33.11 -14.03 40.92
N ARG A 12 34.03 -13.72 40.00
CA ARG A 12 34.92 -12.55 40.13
C ARG A 12 35.12 -11.85 38.78
N VAL A 13 34.83 -10.56 38.84
CA VAL A 13 35.11 -9.51 37.85
C VAL A 13 36.63 -9.30 37.81
N LEU A 14 37.23 -9.23 36.62
CA LEU A 14 38.53 -8.60 36.45
C LEU A 14 38.50 -7.66 35.23
N VAL A 15 38.65 -6.39 35.56
CA VAL A 15 38.88 -5.24 34.68
C VAL A 15 40.36 -5.28 34.25
N GLY A 16 40.64 -5.14 32.96
CA GLY A 16 41.99 -5.02 32.41
C GLY A 16 42.06 -3.92 31.35
N PHE A 17 42.68 -2.80 31.72
CA PHE A 17 42.93 -1.61 30.89
C PHE A 17 44.27 -1.73 30.14
N ILE A 18 44.24 -1.35 28.84
CA ILE A 18 45.21 -0.57 28.04
C ILE A 18 46.71 -0.96 28.01
N LEU A 19 47.23 -1.20 26.79
CA LEU A 19 48.37 -0.53 26.10
C LEU A 19 48.68 -1.40 24.85
N GLY A 20 48.61 -0.96 23.59
CA GLY A 20 49.19 0.25 23.03
C GLY A 20 50.56 -0.06 22.43
N ARG A 21 50.65 -0.49 21.15
CA ARG A 21 51.86 -0.36 20.31
C ARG A 21 51.57 -0.48 18.81
N ARG A 22 51.83 0.62 18.11
CA ARG A 22 51.99 0.79 16.65
C ARG A 22 53.28 0.13 16.17
N LEU A 23 53.32 -0.34 14.91
CA LEU A 23 54.44 -0.40 13.95
C LEU A 23 53.93 -1.17 12.71
N HIS A 24 54.25 -0.92 11.45
CA HIS A 24 54.86 0.16 10.67
C HIS A 24 54.55 -0.22 9.21
N MET A 25 54.06 0.70 8.38
CA MET A 25 53.93 0.46 6.92
C MET A 25 55.22 0.89 6.20
N PRO A 26 55.64 0.21 5.13
CA PRO A 26 56.81 0.60 4.36
C PRO A 26 56.49 1.67 3.31
N THR A 27 57.33 2.70 3.28
CA THR A 27 57.39 3.77 2.26
C THR A 27 58.45 3.47 1.22
N THR A 28 58.12 3.61 -0.07
CA THR A 28 59.10 3.98 -1.12
C THR A 28 58.47 4.96 -2.11
N PRO A 29 59.22 5.96 -2.61
CA PRO A 29 58.66 7.16 -3.25
C PRO A 29 58.64 7.04 -4.78
N ARG A 30 57.60 7.58 -5.43
CA ARG A 30 57.64 7.95 -6.85
C ARG A 30 57.15 9.38 -7.02
N SER A 31 58.08 10.22 -7.45
CA SER A 31 57.86 11.59 -7.89
C SER A 31 57.02 11.63 -9.17
N ARG A 32 55.95 12.42 -9.18
CA ARG A 32 55.41 13.02 -10.40
C ARG A 32 54.91 14.43 -10.08
N SER A 33 55.59 15.39 -10.66
CA SER A 33 55.28 16.81 -10.68
C SER A 33 54.00 17.07 -11.46
N GLN A 34 53.01 17.74 -10.86
CA GLN A 34 51.98 18.46 -11.60
C GLN A 34 51.91 19.90 -11.10
N ALA A 35 52.02 20.82 -12.06
CA ALA A 35 52.09 22.25 -11.86
C ALA A 35 50.73 22.81 -11.42
N ARG A 36 50.76 23.66 -10.39
CA ARG A 36 49.64 24.49 -9.95
C ARG A 36 49.59 25.74 -10.83
N THR A 37 48.63 25.82 -11.73
CA THR A 37 48.35 27.04 -12.51
C THR A 37 47.31 27.88 -11.80
N THR A 38 47.78 28.99 -11.24
CA THR A 38 47.00 30.14 -10.78
C THR A 38 46.74 31.09 -11.95
N ARG A 39 45.49 31.55 -12.17
CA ARG A 39 45.09 32.89 -12.74
C ARG A 39 43.56 32.95 -13.06
N PRO A 40 42.94 34.13 -13.26
CA PRO A 40 42.28 34.91 -12.22
C PRO A 40 40.79 35.22 -12.53
N TRP A 41 40.10 35.78 -11.54
CA TRP A 41 38.80 36.43 -11.70
C TRP A 41 38.90 37.72 -12.51
N ILE A 42 38.07 37.89 -13.55
CA ILE A 42 37.72 39.19 -14.14
C ILE A 42 36.22 39.23 -14.45
N LEU A 43 35.62 40.33 -13.97
CA LEU A 43 34.28 40.87 -14.16
C LEU A 43 34.06 41.43 -15.59
N SER A 44 32.78 41.59 -15.95
CA SER A 44 32.19 42.35 -17.08
C SER A 44 31.62 41.39 -18.13
N GLY A 45 30.33 41.36 -18.43
CA GLY A 45 29.28 42.37 -18.33
C GLY A 45 28.59 42.40 -19.69
N MET A 46 27.29 42.09 -19.75
CA MET A 46 26.36 42.61 -20.75
C MET A 46 24.93 42.23 -20.37
N ASP A 47 24.14 43.29 -20.19
CA ASP A 47 22.76 43.35 -19.75
C ASP A 47 21.76 42.75 -20.75
N PHE A 48 20.69 42.15 -20.24
CA PHE A 48 19.35 42.39 -20.75
C PHE A 48 18.39 42.55 -19.57
N ALA A 49 17.87 43.77 -19.43
CA ALA A 49 16.79 44.10 -18.53
C ALA A 49 15.49 43.47 -19.04
N ASP A 50 14.83 42.67 -18.20
CA ASP A 50 13.42 42.34 -18.39
C ASP A 50 12.64 42.72 -17.12
N SER A 51 11.86 43.78 -17.23
CA SER A 51 11.00 44.33 -16.20
C SER A 51 9.73 43.48 -16.06
N ARG A 52 9.77 42.40 -15.29
CA ARG A 52 8.55 41.69 -14.91
C ARG A 52 7.75 42.50 -13.87
N ARG A 53 6.70 43.15 -14.37
CA ARG A 53 5.65 43.85 -13.63
C ARG A 53 5.15 43.01 -12.45
N LYS A 54 5.09 43.62 -11.25
CA LYS A 54 4.38 43.07 -10.09
C LYS A 54 2.91 42.82 -10.48
N PRO A 55 2.31 41.67 -10.15
CA PRO A 55 0.89 41.45 -10.42
C PRO A 55 0.03 42.38 -9.53
N ASN A 56 -0.81 43.19 -10.16
CA ASN A 56 -1.76 44.12 -9.51
C ASN A 56 -2.84 43.34 -8.74
N PHE A 57 -2.48 42.87 -7.54
CA PHE A 57 -3.36 42.15 -6.62
C PHE A 57 -4.57 43.02 -6.21
N THR A 58 -4.36 44.33 -6.03
CA THR A 58 -5.39 45.31 -5.69
C THR A 58 -6.45 45.46 -6.79
N GLY A 59 -6.07 45.33 -8.06
CA GLY A 59 -7.00 45.41 -9.19
C GLY A 59 -7.93 44.20 -9.28
N LYS A 60 -7.43 43.00 -8.97
CA LYS A 60 -8.24 41.77 -8.97
C LYS A 60 -9.31 41.77 -7.88
N ILE A 61 -8.98 42.30 -6.70
CA ILE A 61 -9.94 42.45 -5.59
C ILE A 61 -11.04 43.46 -5.95
N ALA A 62 -10.68 44.59 -6.58
CA ALA A 62 -11.65 45.60 -7.00
C ALA A 62 -12.65 45.06 -8.04
N VAL A 63 -12.19 44.27 -9.01
CA VAL A 63 -13.05 43.66 -10.03
C VAL A 63 -14.00 42.62 -9.42
N ALA A 64 -13.51 41.76 -8.52
CA ALA A 64 -14.35 40.78 -7.83
C ALA A 64 -15.44 41.45 -6.96
N ALA A 65 -15.09 42.54 -6.26
CA ALA A 65 -16.05 43.32 -5.49
C ALA A 65 -17.11 43.98 -6.38
N ALA A 66 -16.71 44.57 -7.52
CA ALA A 66 -17.62 45.19 -8.47
C ALA A 66 -18.62 44.18 -9.07
N LEU A 67 -18.14 42.99 -9.46
CA LEU A 67 -19.00 41.92 -9.99
C LEU A 67 -20.00 41.41 -8.95
N THR A 68 -19.57 41.29 -7.69
CA THR A 68 -20.45 40.87 -6.59
C THR A 68 -21.56 41.88 -6.34
N VAL A 69 -21.24 43.18 -6.36
CA VAL A 69 -22.23 44.25 -6.23
C VAL A 69 -23.19 44.27 -7.42
N MET A 70 -22.70 44.05 -8.64
CA MET A 70 -23.53 43.97 -9.84
C MET A 70 -24.53 42.81 -9.77
N CYS A 71 -24.10 41.62 -9.33
CA CYS A 71 -25.00 40.47 -9.11
C CYS A 71 -26.09 40.78 -8.09
N ILE A 72 -25.77 41.46 -6.98
CA ILE A 72 -26.76 41.84 -5.96
C ILE A 72 -27.78 42.85 -6.53
N ILE A 73 -27.34 43.79 -7.37
CA ILE A 73 -28.23 44.76 -8.01
C ILE A 73 -29.19 44.06 -8.99
N VAL A 74 -28.68 43.14 -9.82
CA VAL A 74 -29.50 42.37 -10.77
C VAL A 74 -30.54 41.50 -10.06
N LEU A 75 -30.15 40.87 -8.94
CA LEU A 75 -31.08 40.09 -8.11
C LEU A 75 -32.15 40.97 -7.44
N LYS A 76 -31.81 42.20 -7.05
CA LYS A 76 -32.77 43.14 -6.47
C LYS A 76 -33.69 43.83 -7.49
N GLN A 77 -33.31 43.86 -8.76
CA GLN A 77 -34.10 44.48 -9.84
C GLN A 77 -35.00 43.50 -10.60
N SER A 78 -34.94 42.20 -10.27
CA SER A 78 -35.79 41.19 -10.91
C SER A 78 -37.22 41.25 -10.35
N PRO A 79 -38.27 41.56 -11.15
CA PRO A 79 -39.64 41.81 -10.66
C PRO A 79 -40.42 40.55 -10.23
N SER A 80 -39.75 39.43 -10.00
CA SER A 80 -40.39 38.12 -9.81
C SER A 80 -40.21 37.60 -8.40
N PHE A 81 -40.41 38.43 -7.37
CA PHE A 81 -40.52 37.98 -5.98
C PHE A 81 -41.39 38.96 -5.17
N SER A 82 -42.68 39.01 -5.50
CA SER A 82 -43.70 39.66 -4.67
C SER A 82 -45.01 38.87 -4.78
N GLY A 83 -45.35 38.15 -3.71
CA GLY A 83 -46.56 37.34 -3.62
C GLY A 83 -46.75 36.78 -2.22
N THR A 84 -47.20 37.64 -1.30
CA THR A 84 -47.74 37.26 0.01
C THR A 84 -49.18 36.78 -0.14
N SER A 85 -49.47 35.55 0.27
CA SER A 85 -50.85 35.08 0.50
C SER A 85 -50.95 34.59 1.94
N VAL A 86 -51.64 35.39 2.76
CA VAL A 86 -52.05 35.08 4.13
C VAL A 86 -53.25 34.14 4.07
N VAL A 87 -53.19 32.99 4.73
CA VAL A 87 -54.39 32.23 5.14
C VAL A 87 -54.28 31.89 6.63
N ARG A 88 -55.38 32.21 7.31
CA ARG A 88 -55.62 32.24 8.76
C ARG A 88 -55.74 30.81 9.31
N ALA A 89 -55.13 30.52 10.45
CA ALA A 89 -55.27 29.26 11.15
C ALA A 89 -56.56 29.24 11.99
N GLU A 90 -57.44 28.27 11.72
CA GLU A 90 -58.44 27.80 12.67
C GLU A 90 -58.18 26.32 12.97
N SER A 91 -58.25 25.98 14.25
CA SER A 91 -57.94 24.69 14.84
C SER A 91 -58.94 23.61 14.43
N LEU A 92 -58.47 22.43 14.04
CA LEU A 92 -59.16 21.15 14.23
C LEU A 92 -58.13 20.00 14.11
N HIS A 93 -58.14 19.11 15.11
CA HIS A 93 -57.40 17.86 15.14
C HIS A 93 -57.69 16.99 13.91
N THR A 94 -56.67 16.40 13.28
CA THR A 94 -56.61 14.98 12.85
C THR A 94 -55.30 14.66 12.12
N ASN A 95 -54.95 13.37 12.12
CA ASN A 95 -53.66 12.75 11.80
C ASN A 95 -53.16 12.91 10.35
N HIS A 96 -51.86 13.22 10.20
CA HIS A 96 -50.85 12.82 9.21
C HIS A 96 -49.89 14.00 8.89
N PRO A 97 -48.55 13.83 8.87
CA PRO A 97 -47.67 14.86 8.33
C PRO A 97 -47.10 14.52 6.95
N CYS A 98 -47.17 15.56 6.12
CA CYS A 98 -46.67 15.74 4.76
C CYS A 98 -45.20 16.17 4.69
N HIS A 99 -44.71 16.14 3.45
CA HIS A 99 -43.55 16.80 2.84
C HIS A 99 -43.02 18.10 3.50
N CYS A 100 -41.68 18.23 3.58
CA CYS A 100 -40.97 19.51 3.74
C CYS A 100 -39.88 19.71 2.68
N HIS A 101 -39.92 20.90 2.06
CA HIS A 101 -38.87 21.49 1.23
C HIS A 101 -37.64 21.89 2.06
N LEU A 102 -36.42 21.68 1.53
CA LEU A 102 -35.20 22.34 2.02
C LEU A 102 -34.28 22.70 0.84
N LEU A 103 -33.92 23.99 0.80
CA LEU A 103 -33.02 24.66 -0.13
C LEU A 103 -31.55 24.30 0.19
N LEU A 104 -30.79 23.83 -0.81
CA LEU A 104 -29.34 23.67 -0.75
C LEU A 104 -28.67 24.61 -1.75
N SER A 105 -27.73 25.42 -1.27
CA SER A 105 -26.88 26.31 -2.06
C SER A 105 -25.78 25.52 -2.78
N TRP A 106 -25.65 25.71 -4.09
CA TRP A 106 -24.59 25.12 -4.91
C TRP A 106 -23.47 26.13 -5.17
N SER A 107 -22.22 25.77 -4.87
CA SER A 107 -21.02 26.48 -5.30
C SER A 107 -20.44 25.82 -6.56
N LEU A 108 -20.66 26.44 -7.72
CA LEU A 108 -19.95 26.08 -8.96
C LEU A 108 -18.53 26.65 -8.93
N SER A 109 -17.52 25.80 -9.11
CA SER A 109 -16.15 26.21 -9.42
C SER A 109 -15.93 26.03 -10.93
N LEU A 110 -15.73 27.13 -11.65
CA LEU A 110 -15.38 27.11 -13.08
C LEU A 110 -13.85 27.34 -13.23
N PHE A 111 -13.17 26.40 -13.88
CA PHE A 111 -11.79 26.59 -14.37
C PHE A 111 -11.83 27.38 -15.69
N LEU A 112 -11.02 28.44 -15.80
CA LEU A 112 -10.76 29.13 -17.06
C LEU A 112 -9.29 28.90 -17.46
N VAL A 113 -9.10 28.32 -18.64
CA VAL A 113 -7.84 28.29 -19.39
C VAL A 113 -7.83 29.54 -20.29
N PRO A 114 -6.73 30.32 -20.35
CA PRO A 114 -6.67 31.51 -21.18
C PRO A 114 -6.33 31.12 -22.63
N ASP A 115 -7.06 31.65 -23.61
CA ASP A 115 -6.48 32.20 -24.84
C ASP A 115 -7.51 33.00 -25.66
N ASP A 116 -7.04 34.18 -26.09
CA ASP A 116 -7.44 35.08 -27.18
C ASP A 116 -8.89 35.54 -27.44
N LEU A 117 -9.07 36.84 -27.16
CA LEU A 117 -9.75 37.90 -27.93
C LEU A 117 -10.99 37.58 -28.78
N ASN A 118 -12.10 38.21 -28.36
CA ASN A 118 -13.23 38.69 -29.16
C ASN A 118 -13.92 37.66 -30.08
N THR A 119 -15.03 37.10 -29.61
CA THR A 119 -16.40 37.17 -30.21
C THR A 119 -17.28 36.12 -29.50
N LEU A 120 -18.37 36.53 -28.86
CA LEU A 120 -19.39 35.63 -28.30
C LEU A 120 -20.42 35.34 -29.41
N SER A 121 -20.29 34.18 -30.05
CA SER A 121 -21.27 33.67 -31.01
C SER A 121 -21.93 32.42 -30.43
N PHE A 122 -23.23 32.50 -30.14
CA PHE A 122 -24.05 31.32 -29.88
C PHE A 122 -24.42 30.68 -31.22
N VAL A 123 -24.05 29.43 -31.42
CA VAL A 123 -24.57 28.61 -32.53
C VAL A 123 -25.05 27.28 -31.95
N PHE A 124 -26.37 27.09 -31.96
CA PHE A 124 -27.01 25.79 -31.88
C PHE A 124 -26.94 25.14 -33.26
N HIS A 125 -26.44 23.91 -33.32
CA HIS A 125 -26.78 22.96 -34.39
C HIS A 125 -27.01 21.60 -33.75
N GLY A 126 -28.22 21.08 -33.93
CA GLY A 126 -28.64 19.78 -33.43
C GLY A 126 -28.21 18.64 -34.34
N MET A 127 -28.12 17.46 -33.74
CA MET A 127 -28.50 16.20 -34.37
C MET A 127 -29.24 15.39 -33.29
N GLU A 128 -30.51 15.10 -33.58
CA GLU A 128 -31.31 14.07 -32.93
C GLU A 128 -30.62 12.72 -33.08
N HIS A 129 -30.53 11.94 -31.99
CA HIS A 129 -30.96 10.54 -31.92
C HIS A 129 -30.66 9.96 -30.53
N GLN A 130 -31.71 9.38 -29.93
CA GLN A 130 -31.73 8.45 -28.78
C GLN A 130 -31.09 8.93 -27.46
N VAL A 131 -31.95 9.41 -26.55
CA VAL A 131 -31.69 9.41 -25.12
C VAL A 131 -32.59 8.34 -24.50
N ASP A 132 -32.01 7.19 -24.18
CA ASP A 132 -32.58 6.27 -23.19
C ASP A 132 -32.56 6.97 -21.83
N GLU A 133 -33.69 6.89 -21.12
CA GLU A 133 -33.86 7.37 -19.74
C GLU A 133 -32.82 6.73 -18.80
N PHE A 134 -31.80 7.49 -18.42
CA PHE A 134 -31.00 7.17 -17.22
C PHE A 134 -31.63 7.86 -16.01
N ILE A 135 -32.49 7.13 -15.32
CA ILE A 135 -32.96 7.49 -13.97
C ILE A 135 -31.78 7.35 -13.01
N TRP A 136 -31.27 8.48 -12.51
CA TRP A 136 -30.36 8.51 -11.36
C TRP A 136 -31.18 8.39 -10.07
N GLU A 137 -31.35 7.18 -9.54
CA GLU A 137 -31.76 7.02 -8.14
C GLU A 137 -30.54 7.28 -7.23
N LEU A 138 -30.40 8.53 -6.78
CA LEU A 138 -29.60 8.85 -5.60
C LEU A 138 -30.48 8.61 -4.35
N PRO A 139 -30.09 7.77 -3.38
CA PRO A 139 -30.84 7.68 -2.14
C PRO A 139 -30.65 8.98 -1.33
N CYS A 140 -31.72 9.78 -1.25
CA CYS A 140 -31.83 10.91 -0.34
C CYS A 140 -31.78 10.42 1.12
N MET A 141 -30.68 10.69 1.80
CA MET A 141 -30.56 10.50 3.25
C MET A 141 -31.35 11.60 3.97
N VAL A 142 -32.57 11.28 4.43
CA VAL A 142 -33.36 12.15 5.31
C VAL A 142 -32.74 12.11 6.71
N ILE A 143 -32.07 13.19 7.13
CA ILE A 143 -31.62 13.35 8.52
C ILE A 143 -32.82 13.82 9.35
N GLY A 144 -33.60 12.85 9.84
CA GLY A 144 -34.48 13.04 11.00
C GLY A 144 -33.61 13.16 12.24
N LYS A 145 -33.87 14.17 13.08
CA LYS A 145 -33.04 14.53 14.24
C LYS A 145 -33.18 13.61 15.46
N ASP A 146 -33.83 12.45 15.31
CA ASP A 146 -34.14 11.52 16.41
C ASP A 146 -33.73 10.06 16.14
N ASN A 147 -32.60 9.85 15.44
CA ASN A 147 -31.82 8.61 15.51
C ASN A 147 -30.41 8.89 14.99
N CYS A 148 -29.48 9.20 15.90
CA CYS A 148 -28.06 9.18 15.57
C CYS A 148 -27.70 7.71 15.30
N ALA A 149 -27.80 7.28 14.04
CA ALA A 149 -27.41 5.93 13.64
C ALA A 149 -25.97 5.72 14.07
N THR A 150 -25.76 4.90 15.09
CA THR A 150 -24.45 4.57 15.62
C THR A 150 -23.63 3.94 14.50
N ASN A 151 -22.47 4.50 14.18
CA ASN A 151 -21.54 3.92 13.22
C ASN A 151 -21.22 2.48 13.66
N ASP A 152 -21.60 1.46 12.88
CA ASP A 152 -21.39 0.06 13.26
C ASP A 152 -19.91 -0.28 13.48
N PHE A 153 -19.00 0.48 12.86
CA PHE A 153 -17.56 0.33 13.00
C PHE A 153 -17.01 0.94 14.31
N SER A 154 -17.76 1.79 15.03
CA SER A 154 -17.29 2.49 16.23
C SER A 154 -17.53 1.73 17.54
N ARG A 155 -18.05 0.50 17.49
CA ARG A 155 -18.33 -0.33 18.67
C ARG A 155 -17.79 -1.75 18.51
N HIS A 156 -17.31 -2.32 19.60
CA HIS A 156 -17.06 -3.76 19.67
C HIS A 156 -18.39 -4.51 19.70
N GLU A 157 -18.45 -5.62 18.99
CA GLU A 157 -19.63 -6.49 18.94
C GLU A 157 -19.22 -7.91 19.31
N THR A 158 -19.93 -8.51 20.26
CA THR A 158 -19.62 -9.85 20.75
C THR A 158 -19.67 -10.86 19.61
N GLY A 159 -18.58 -11.61 19.41
CA GLY A 159 -18.47 -12.62 18.36
C GLY A 159 -18.08 -12.08 16.98
N VAL A 160 -17.86 -10.77 16.85
CA VAL A 160 -17.36 -10.15 15.61
C VAL A 160 -16.00 -9.53 15.88
N THR A 161 -14.96 -10.05 15.25
CA THR A 161 -13.64 -9.44 15.27
C THR A 161 -13.53 -8.41 14.14
N HIS A 162 -13.18 -7.18 14.50
CA HIS A 162 -12.99 -6.06 13.60
C HIS A 162 -11.50 -5.81 13.31
N VAL A 163 -11.12 -5.99 12.05
CA VAL A 163 -9.74 -5.88 11.58
C VAL A 163 -9.54 -4.63 10.74
N LEU A 164 -8.57 -3.81 11.14
CA LEU A 164 -8.04 -2.75 10.29
C LEU A 164 -7.05 -3.35 9.29
N VAL A 165 -7.35 -3.28 7.99
CA VAL A 165 -6.46 -3.72 6.91
C VAL A 165 -5.89 -2.49 6.21
N THR A 166 -4.69 -2.07 6.61
CA THR A 166 -4.00 -0.99 5.88
C THR A 166 -3.42 -1.52 4.57
N GLY A 167 -3.46 -0.75 3.49
CA GLY A 167 -3.03 -1.24 2.19
C GLY A 167 -4.02 -2.25 1.57
N GLY A 168 -5.25 -2.27 2.08
CA GLY A 168 -6.28 -3.25 1.69
C GLY A 168 -6.81 -3.10 0.27
N ALA A 169 -6.51 -2.00 -0.43
CA ALA A 169 -6.81 -1.86 -1.85
C ALA A 169 -5.67 -2.38 -2.75
N GLY A 170 -4.53 -2.79 -2.16
CA GLY A 170 -3.40 -3.39 -2.86
C GLY A 170 -3.60 -4.86 -3.21
N TYR A 171 -2.62 -5.45 -3.88
CA TYR A 171 -2.66 -6.86 -4.32
C TYR A 171 -2.91 -7.83 -3.15
N ILE A 172 -1.97 -7.91 -2.19
CA ILE A 172 -2.08 -8.85 -1.07
C ILE A 172 -3.21 -8.42 -0.10
N GLY A 173 -3.32 -7.12 0.18
CA GLY A 173 -4.31 -6.59 1.14
C GLY A 173 -5.77 -6.80 0.71
N SER A 174 -6.06 -6.77 -0.59
CA SER A 174 -7.42 -7.05 -1.10
C SER A 174 -7.77 -8.53 -0.97
N HIS A 175 -6.82 -9.44 -1.24
CA HIS A 175 -7.01 -10.88 -1.01
C HIS A 175 -7.15 -11.18 0.49
N ALA A 176 -6.39 -10.50 1.35
CA ALA A 176 -6.55 -10.59 2.80
C ALA A 176 -7.94 -10.15 3.25
N THR A 177 -8.43 -9.04 2.70
CA THR A 177 -9.78 -8.55 3.01
C THR A 177 -10.85 -9.52 2.51
N LEU A 178 -10.73 -10.07 1.29
CA LEU A 178 -11.62 -11.10 0.77
C LEU A 178 -11.72 -12.28 1.73
N ARG A 179 -10.56 -12.80 2.16
CA ARG A 179 -10.51 -13.94 3.08
C ARG A 179 -11.14 -13.62 4.44
N LEU A 180 -10.81 -12.48 5.05
CA LEU A 180 -11.39 -12.06 6.33
C LEU A 180 -12.92 -11.92 6.24
N LEU A 181 -13.44 -11.32 5.16
CA LEU A 181 -14.87 -11.16 4.98
C LEU A 181 -15.58 -12.51 4.77
N SER A 182 -14.98 -13.44 4.04
CA SER A 182 -15.47 -14.83 3.91
C SER A 182 -15.53 -15.53 5.26
N ASP A 183 -14.53 -15.32 6.12
CA ASP A 183 -14.44 -15.87 7.47
C ASP A 183 -15.26 -15.07 8.51
N LYS A 184 -16.18 -14.23 8.05
CA LYS A 184 -17.14 -13.47 8.87
C LYS A 184 -16.53 -12.38 9.78
N TYR A 185 -15.29 -11.96 9.56
CA TYR A 185 -14.74 -10.76 10.19
C TYR A 185 -15.40 -9.48 9.68
N ARG A 186 -15.37 -8.42 10.49
CA ARG A 186 -15.62 -7.04 10.05
C ARG A 186 -14.29 -6.44 9.61
N VAL A 187 -14.27 -5.68 8.52
CA VAL A 187 -13.04 -5.12 7.96
C VAL A 187 -13.18 -3.63 7.66
N THR A 188 -12.20 -2.85 8.10
CA THR A 188 -11.97 -1.49 7.59
C THR A 188 -10.69 -1.46 6.79
N ILE A 189 -10.78 -1.09 5.51
CA ILE A 189 -9.63 -0.84 4.65
C ILE A 189 -9.20 0.62 4.82
N VAL A 190 -7.90 0.84 5.03
CA VAL A 190 -7.27 2.17 4.90
C VAL A 190 -6.22 2.13 3.79
N ASP A 191 -6.40 2.97 2.78
CA ASP A 191 -5.48 3.04 1.64
C ASP A 191 -5.47 4.45 1.04
N ASN A 192 -4.30 4.96 0.62
CA ASN A 192 -4.18 6.23 -0.11
C ASN A 192 -4.25 6.03 -1.64
N LEU A 193 -4.51 4.81 -2.10
CA LEU A 193 -4.60 4.38 -3.49
C LEU A 193 -3.34 4.65 -4.33
N SER A 194 -2.22 5.02 -3.71
CA SER A 194 -0.96 5.30 -4.44
C SER A 194 -0.47 4.08 -5.24
N ARG A 195 -0.74 2.89 -4.72
CA ARG A 195 -0.46 1.58 -5.33
C ARG A 195 -1.64 0.60 -5.26
N GLY A 196 -2.67 0.92 -4.48
CA GLY A 196 -3.93 0.19 -4.47
C GLY A 196 -4.84 0.56 -5.64
N ASN A 197 -5.93 -0.17 -5.79
CA ASN A 197 -6.94 0.07 -6.80
C ASN A 197 -8.35 0.07 -6.19
N MET A 198 -9.09 1.16 -6.37
CA MET A 198 -10.46 1.28 -5.86
C MET A 198 -11.40 0.22 -6.45
N GLY A 199 -11.14 -0.28 -7.65
CA GLY A 199 -11.95 -1.35 -8.23
C GLY A 199 -11.83 -2.67 -7.47
N ALA A 200 -10.70 -2.97 -6.81
CA ALA A 200 -10.61 -4.11 -5.90
C ALA A 200 -11.55 -3.94 -4.70
N VAL A 201 -11.64 -2.73 -4.15
CA VAL A 201 -12.57 -2.38 -3.07
C VAL A 201 -14.02 -2.52 -3.54
N ARG A 202 -14.35 -2.05 -4.76
CA ARG A 202 -15.70 -2.20 -5.33
C ARG A 202 -16.09 -3.67 -5.52
N VAL A 203 -15.17 -4.52 -5.97
CA VAL A 203 -15.39 -5.97 -6.05
C VAL A 203 -15.74 -6.52 -4.66
N LEU A 204 -14.97 -6.17 -3.63
CA LEU A 204 -15.24 -6.61 -2.25
C LEU A 204 -16.59 -6.11 -1.73
N GLN A 205 -16.94 -4.85 -1.97
CA GLN A 205 -18.24 -4.29 -1.57
C GLN A 205 -19.43 -4.97 -2.25
N ARG A 206 -19.27 -5.40 -3.52
CA ARG A 206 -20.32 -6.17 -4.22
C ARG A 206 -20.47 -7.59 -3.68
N LEU A 207 -19.35 -8.23 -3.30
CA LEU A 207 -19.37 -9.58 -2.75
C LEU A 207 -19.92 -9.62 -1.32
N PHE A 208 -19.74 -8.53 -0.56
CA PHE A 208 -20.16 -8.40 0.83
C PHE A 208 -20.96 -7.10 1.03
N PRO A 209 -22.18 -7.01 0.49
CA PRO A 209 -22.97 -5.78 0.48
C PRO A 209 -23.60 -5.46 1.85
N GLU A 210 -23.50 -6.36 2.83
CA GLU A 210 -24.20 -6.19 4.10
C GLU A 210 -23.62 -5.00 4.89
N PRO A 211 -24.47 -4.10 5.42
CA PRO A 211 -24.02 -2.97 6.22
C PRO A 211 -23.15 -3.39 7.40
N GLY A 212 -22.15 -2.58 7.74
CA GLY A 212 -21.26 -2.85 8.87
C GLY A 212 -20.28 -4.01 8.64
N ARG A 213 -20.19 -4.60 7.44
CA ARG A 213 -19.19 -5.64 7.13
C ARG A 213 -17.86 -5.08 6.65
N LEU A 214 -17.92 -4.14 5.70
CA LEU A 214 -16.76 -3.57 5.03
C LEU A 214 -16.86 -2.06 4.97
N GLN A 215 -15.83 -1.36 5.46
CA GLN A 215 -15.65 0.07 5.26
C GLN A 215 -14.36 0.34 4.49
N PHE A 216 -14.36 1.36 3.65
CA PHE A 216 -13.16 1.90 3.03
C PHE A 216 -12.94 3.33 3.49
N ILE A 217 -11.71 3.64 3.90
CA ILE A 217 -11.28 4.98 4.27
C ILE A 217 -10.06 5.36 3.41
N TYR A 218 -10.23 6.41 2.61
CA TYR A 218 -9.14 7.00 1.86
C TYR A 218 -8.29 7.87 2.79
N ALA A 219 -7.08 7.43 3.11
CA ALA A 219 -6.15 8.19 3.96
C ALA A 219 -4.70 7.76 3.74
N ASP A 220 -3.77 8.70 3.94
CA ASP A 220 -2.34 8.41 4.02
C ASP A 220 -1.93 8.15 5.47
N LEU A 221 -1.22 7.05 5.71
CA LEU A 221 -0.69 6.72 7.03
C LEU A 221 0.43 7.67 7.49
N GLY A 222 0.98 8.48 6.58
CA GLY A 222 1.89 9.57 6.91
C GLY A 222 1.19 10.77 7.55
N ASP A 223 -0.15 10.86 7.48
CA ASP A 223 -0.92 11.87 8.19
C ASP A 223 -1.35 11.34 9.57
N ALA A 224 -0.56 11.66 10.59
CA ALA A 224 -0.84 11.26 11.97
C ALA A 224 -2.20 11.73 12.49
N LYS A 225 -2.75 12.86 11.99
CA LYS A 225 -4.08 13.33 12.39
C LYS A 225 -5.17 12.45 11.78
N ALA A 226 -5.02 12.08 10.51
CA ALA A 226 -5.93 11.17 9.84
C ALA A 226 -5.92 9.78 10.51
N VAL A 227 -4.74 9.23 10.79
CA VAL A 227 -4.60 7.94 11.50
C VAL A 227 -5.25 8.00 12.88
N LYS A 228 -4.98 9.06 13.67
CA LYS A 228 -5.62 9.25 14.98
C LYS A 228 -7.14 9.29 14.88
N LYS A 229 -7.69 10.02 13.89
CA LYS A 229 -9.13 10.09 13.64
C LYS A 229 -9.71 8.71 13.34
N ILE A 230 -9.07 7.94 12.46
CA ILE A 230 -9.49 6.58 12.11
C ILE A 230 -9.60 5.70 13.35
N PHE A 231 -8.57 5.65 14.19
CA PHE A 231 -8.61 4.85 15.41
C PHE A 231 -9.61 5.38 16.45
N SER A 232 -9.87 6.69 16.49
CA SER A 232 -10.86 7.26 17.42
C SER A 232 -12.31 6.99 17.05
N GLU A 233 -12.59 6.78 15.77
CA GLU A 233 -13.94 6.59 15.23
C GLU A 233 -14.29 5.12 14.99
N ASN A 234 -13.34 4.21 15.23
CA ASN A 234 -13.48 2.80 14.94
C ASN A 234 -12.96 1.94 16.11
N ALA A 235 -13.72 0.92 16.49
CA ALA A 235 -13.37 -0.03 17.53
C ALA A 235 -12.67 -1.24 16.90
N PHE A 236 -11.36 -1.18 16.73
CA PHE A 236 -10.56 -2.26 16.14
C PHE A 236 -10.10 -3.26 17.20
N ASP A 237 -10.13 -4.55 16.85
CA ASP A 237 -9.56 -5.63 17.68
C ASP A 237 -8.14 -5.99 17.22
N ALA A 238 -7.85 -5.80 15.93
CA ALA A 238 -6.55 -6.12 15.34
C ALA A 238 -6.20 -5.23 14.14
N VAL A 239 -4.91 -5.12 13.86
CA VAL A 239 -4.37 -4.47 12.66
C VAL A 239 -3.62 -5.50 11.81
N MET A 240 -3.96 -5.57 10.52
CA MET A 240 -3.18 -6.26 9.49
C MET A 240 -2.51 -5.21 8.59
N HIS A 241 -1.20 -5.04 8.76
CA HIS A 241 -0.48 -3.91 8.19
C HIS A 241 0.24 -4.26 6.88
N PHE A 242 -0.43 -4.09 5.73
CA PHE A 242 0.15 -4.29 4.38
C PHE A 242 0.61 -3.01 3.68
N ALA A 243 0.24 -1.82 4.20
CA ALA A 243 0.56 -0.54 3.56
C ALA A 243 2.08 -0.30 3.52
N ALA A 244 2.70 -0.61 2.39
CA ALA A 244 4.10 -0.39 2.11
C ALA A 244 4.35 -0.38 0.59
N VAL A 245 5.19 0.54 0.12
CA VAL A 245 5.83 0.43 -1.19
C VAL A 245 6.77 -0.79 -1.20
N ALA A 246 6.79 -1.53 -2.31
CA ALA A 246 7.41 -2.87 -2.34
C ALA A 246 8.35 -3.13 -3.53
N TYR A 247 8.58 -2.16 -4.42
CA TYR A 247 9.43 -2.36 -5.58
C TYR A 247 10.90 -2.08 -5.24
N VAL A 248 11.69 -3.15 -5.11
CA VAL A 248 13.13 -3.04 -4.78
C VAL A 248 13.86 -2.08 -5.72
N GLY A 249 13.56 -2.12 -7.02
CA GLY A 249 14.15 -1.23 -8.01
C GLY A 249 13.91 0.25 -7.73
N GLU A 250 12.65 0.61 -7.57
CA GLU A 250 12.24 1.98 -7.24
C GLU A 250 12.88 2.43 -5.92
N SER A 251 13.01 1.54 -4.93
CA SER A 251 13.60 1.89 -3.63
C SER A 251 15.03 2.40 -3.72
N THR A 252 15.80 1.95 -4.71
CA THR A 252 17.18 2.42 -4.94
C THR A 252 17.22 3.81 -5.56
N MET A 253 16.17 4.20 -6.30
CA MET A 253 16.04 5.52 -6.90
C MET A 253 15.44 6.52 -5.91
N GLU A 254 14.46 6.09 -5.10
CA GLU A 254 13.68 6.91 -4.18
C GLU A 254 13.78 6.41 -2.71
N PRO A 255 14.98 6.34 -2.11
CA PRO A 255 15.18 5.69 -0.82
C PRO A 255 14.42 6.37 0.34
N LEU A 256 14.38 7.71 0.36
CA LEU A 256 13.71 8.47 1.44
C LEU A 256 12.21 8.20 1.46
N ARG A 257 11.59 8.05 0.28
CA ARG A 257 10.17 7.69 0.15
C ARG A 257 9.89 6.33 0.77
N TYR A 258 10.79 5.36 0.61
CA TYR A 258 10.65 4.02 1.19
C TYR A 258 10.78 4.04 2.72
N TYR A 259 11.76 4.76 3.27
CA TYR A 259 11.87 4.92 4.73
C TYR A 259 10.67 5.64 5.33
N HIS A 260 10.17 6.69 4.68
CA HIS A 260 8.97 7.39 5.14
C HIS A 260 7.74 6.47 5.09
N ASN A 261 7.46 5.89 3.92
CA ASN A 261 6.24 5.11 3.70
C ASN A 261 6.20 3.79 4.48
N ILE A 262 7.34 3.20 4.79
CA ILE A 262 7.41 1.94 5.53
C ILE A 262 7.71 2.23 7.00
N THR A 263 8.90 2.74 7.32
CA THR A 263 9.35 2.88 8.71
C THR A 263 8.57 3.95 9.47
N SER A 264 8.46 5.17 8.92
CA SER A 264 7.75 6.27 9.60
C SER A 264 6.26 6.00 9.71
N ASN A 265 5.61 5.50 8.65
CA ASN A 265 4.18 5.21 8.69
C ASN A 265 3.86 4.04 9.64
N THR A 266 4.71 3.00 9.74
CA THR A 266 4.54 1.95 10.75
C THR A 266 4.60 2.53 12.15
N LEU A 267 5.52 3.47 12.43
CA LEU A 267 5.56 4.17 13.72
C LEU A 267 4.23 4.89 14.01
N THR A 268 3.68 5.65 13.06
CA THR A 268 2.39 6.34 13.21
C THR A 268 1.26 5.37 13.56
N VAL A 269 1.22 4.20 12.92
CA VAL A 269 0.21 3.16 13.22
C VAL A 269 0.39 2.62 14.63
N LEU A 270 1.63 2.32 15.04
CA LEU A 270 1.92 1.83 16.40
C LEU A 270 1.54 2.84 17.48
N GLU A 271 1.80 4.12 17.26
CA GLU A 271 1.39 5.20 18.18
C GLU A 271 -0.13 5.26 18.33
N ALA A 272 -0.88 5.10 17.24
CA ALA A 272 -2.34 5.04 17.28
C ALA A 272 -2.84 3.77 17.96
N MET A 273 -2.28 2.61 17.65
CA MET A 273 -2.59 1.36 18.36
C MET A 273 -2.41 1.51 19.87
N ALA A 274 -1.30 2.12 20.30
CA ALA A 274 -1.00 2.41 21.70
C ALA A 274 -2.05 3.32 22.35
N ALA A 275 -2.45 4.39 21.64
CA ALA A 275 -3.36 5.40 22.15
C ALA A 275 -4.81 4.90 22.29
N TYR A 276 -5.20 3.91 21.47
CA TYR A 276 -6.57 3.38 21.40
C TYR A 276 -6.66 1.92 21.86
N ASN A 277 -5.62 1.39 22.51
CA ASN A 277 -5.58 0.04 23.11
C ASN A 277 -5.86 -1.11 22.11
N VAL A 278 -5.36 -0.99 20.88
CA VAL A 278 -5.43 -2.07 19.89
C VAL A 278 -4.17 -2.93 20.01
N ASN A 279 -4.30 -4.10 20.63
CA ASN A 279 -3.15 -4.88 21.09
C ASN A 279 -2.72 -6.02 20.15
N THR A 280 -3.35 -6.19 18.99
CA THR A 280 -3.00 -7.27 18.04
C THR A 280 -2.49 -6.69 16.72
N LEU A 281 -1.25 -7.04 16.34
CA LEU A 281 -0.62 -6.64 15.08
C LEU A 281 -0.16 -7.85 14.27
N ILE A 282 -0.64 -7.96 13.03
CA ILE A 282 -0.08 -8.84 12.01
C ILE A 282 0.67 -7.97 11.00
N TYR A 283 1.99 -8.08 11.00
CA TYR A 283 2.87 -7.25 10.19
C TYR A 283 3.36 -8.00 8.95
N SER A 284 3.12 -7.41 7.78
CA SER A 284 3.64 -7.89 6.51
C SER A 284 5.11 -7.45 6.38
N SER A 285 6.02 -8.40 6.53
CA SER A 285 7.46 -8.21 6.31
C SER A 285 7.91 -8.89 5.01
N THR A 286 9.20 -9.14 4.85
CA THR A 286 9.79 -9.64 3.60
C THR A 286 11.08 -10.44 3.84
N CYS A 287 11.33 -11.42 2.98
CA CYS A 287 12.61 -12.10 2.90
C CYS A 287 13.77 -11.15 2.54
N ALA A 288 13.51 -9.99 1.95
CA ALA A 288 14.53 -8.98 1.64
C ALA A 288 15.24 -8.42 2.89
N THR A 289 14.69 -8.65 4.08
CA THR A 289 15.35 -8.33 5.35
C THR A 289 16.58 -9.20 5.62
N TYR A 290 16.67 -10.40 5.03
CA TYR A 290 17.81 -11.29 5.21
C TYR A 290 19.05 -10.86 4.42
N GLY A 291 18.86 -10.17 3.30
CA GLY A 291 19.97 -9.81 2.41
C GLY A 291 20.44 -11.00 1.59
N GLU A 292 21.75 -11.25 1.61
CA GLU A 292 22.41 -12.38 0.96
C GLU A 292 22.86 -13.39 2.04
N PRO A 293 22.06 -14.42 2.35
CA PRO A 293 22.40 -15.39 3.38
C PRO A 293 23.47 -16.36 2.92
N ASP A 294 24.34 -16.78 3.84
CA ASP A 294 25.39 -17.77 3.57
C ASP A 294 24.85 -19.21 3.45
N THR A 295 23.65 -19.47 3.98
CA THR A 295 23.05 -20.81 4.06
C THR A 295 21.61 -20.79 3.57
N MET A 296 21.24 -21.87 2.87
CA MET A 296 19.88 -22.16 2.43
C MET A 296 19.42 -23.54 2.95
N PRO A 297 18.11 -23.77 3.15
CA PRO A 297 17.02 -22.78 3.12
C PRO A 297 17.12 -21.73 4.24
N ILE A 298 16.45 -20.58 4.06
CA ILE A 298 16.42 -19.51 5.06
C ILE A 298 15.46 -19.88 6.20
N VAL A 299 15.99 -19.94 7.43
CA VAL A 299 15.24 -20.06 8.69
C VAL A 299 15.09 -18.69 9.38
N GLU A 300 14.19 -18.55 10.35
CA GLU A 300 13.92 -17.24 10.99
C GLU A 300 15.07 -16.69 11.84
N THR A 301 16.00 -17.55 12.26
CA THR A 301 17.23 -17.18 12.98
C THR A 301 18.37 -16.76 12.06
N THR A 302 18.18 -16.83 10.74
CA THR A 302 19.16 -16.33 9.76
C THR A 302 19.41 -14.84 10.00
N PRO A 303 20.67 -14.38 10.04
CA PRO A 303 20.98 -12.97 10.22
C PRO A 303 20.29 -12.07 9.18
N GLN A 304 19.81 -10.90 9.62
CA GLN A 304 19.16 -9.92 8.76
C GLN A 304 20.13 -8.84 8.30
N ASN A 305 20.64 -8.97 7.07
CA ASN A 305 21.62 -8.05 6.47
C ASN A 305 21.11 -7.40 5.16
N PRO A 306 20.04 -6.59 5.20
CA PRO A 306 19.41 -6.09 3.97
C PRO A 306 20.32 -5.13 3.20
N ILE A 307 20.43 -5.33 1.88
CA ILE A 307 21.34 -4.55 1.02
C ILE A 307 20.65 -3.41 0.27
N ASN A 308 19.32 -3.39 0.18
CA ASN A 308 18.55 -2.36 -0.52
C ASN A 308 17.66 -1.54 0.45
N PRO A 309 17.27 -0.30 0.08
CA PRO A 309 16.46 0.57 0.95
C PRO A 309 15.11 -0.04 1.37
N TYR A 310 14.43 -0.79 0.49
CA TYR A 310 13.18 -1.49 0.84
C TYR A 310 13.38 -2.49 1.99
N GLY A 311 14.37 -3.40 1.88
CA GLY A 311 14.70 -4.38 2.91
C GLY A 311 15.15 -3.72 4.21
N LYS A 312 15.94 -2.62 4.12
CA LYS A 312 16.37 -1.83 5.29
C LYS A 312 15.18 -1.20 6.01
N ALA A 313 14.26 -0.58 5.28
CA ALA A 313 13.08 0.06 5.86
C ALA A 313 12.13 -0.95 6.53
N LYS A 314 11.96 -2.15 5.93
CA LYS A 314 11.21 -3.26 6.53
C LYS A 314 11.88 -3.80 7.79
N LYS A 315 13.20 -3.97 7.79
CA LYS A 315 13.94 -4.39 8.99
C LYS A 315 13.81 -3.34 10.11
N MET A 316 13.96 -2.05 9.79
CA MET A 316 13.78 -0.98 10.79
C MET A 316 12.37 -1.00 11.39
N ALA A 317 11.34 -1.25 10.58
CA ALA A 317 9.98 -1.39 11.07
C ALA A 317 9.82 -2.63 11.98
N GLU A 318 10.44 -3.78 11.65
CA GLU A 318 10.50 -4.93 12.57
C GLU A 318 11.17 -4.56 13.90
N ASP A 319 12.32 -3.89 13.85
CA ASP A 319 13.07 -3.48 15.05
C ASP A 319 12.20 -2.56 15.95
N ILE A 320 11.52 -1.57 15.37
CA ILE A 320 10.59 -0.67 16.08
C ILE A 320 9.44 -1.46 16.73
N ILE A 321 8.82 -2.39 15.99
CA ILE A 321 7.74 -3.23 16.51
C ILE A 321 8.24 -4.06 17.70
N LEU A 322 9.39 -4.70 17.57
CA LEU A 322 9.96 -5.53 18.64
C LEU A 322 10.30 -4.71 19.87
N ASP A 323 10.88 -3.52 19.71
CA ASP A 323 11.17 -2.64 20.85
C ASP A 323 9.90 -2.10 21.51
N PHE A 324 8.87 -1.80 20.71
CA PHE A 324 7.56 -1.40 21.21
C PHE A 324 6.93 -2.47 22.12
N THR A 325 6.98 -3.75 21.73
CA THR A 325 6.46 -4.87 22.55
C THR A 325 7.20 -5.11 23.86
N LYS A 326 8.48 -4.72 23.95
CA LYS A 326 9.28 -4.82 25.19
C LYS A 326 8.92 -3.75 26.21
N SER A 327 8.21 -2.70 25.81
CA SER A 327 7.81 -1.64 26.73
C SER A 327 6.79 -2.14 27.75
N LYS A 328 6.94 -1.77 29.02
CA LYS A 328 6.04 -2.23 30.11
C LYS A 328 4.57 -1.89 29.84
N LYS A 329 4.30 -0.81 29.12
CA LYS A 329 2.93 -0.38 28.77
C LYS A 329 2.29 -1.26 27.69
N GLN A 330 3.09 -2.01 26.93
CA GLN A 330 2.66 -2.78 25.77
C GLN A 330 3.06 -4.25 25.89
N SER A 331 3.32 -4.72 27.11
CA SER A 331 3.71 -6.10 27.37
C SER A 331 2.62 -7.12 27.03
N ASP A 332 1.39 -6.66 26.79
CA ASP A 332 0.25 -7.48 26.40
C ASP A 332 0.03 -7.53 24.87
N MET A 333 0.86 -6.82 24.10
CA MET A 333 0.72 -6.79 22.65
C MET A 333 1.00 -8.17 22.02
N ALA A 334 0.07 -8.67 21.21
CA ALA A 334 0.23 -9.84 20.37
C ALA A 334 0.75 -9.42 19.00
N VAL A 335 1.92 -9.92 18.61
CA VAL A 335 2.57 -9.55 17.33
C VAL A 335 2.90 -10.78 16.52
N MET A 336 2.54 -10.76 15.24
CA MET A 336 2.95 -11.74 14.24
C MET A 336 3.65 -11.06 13.07
N ILE A 337 4.94 -11.34 12.87
CA ILE A 337 5.74 -10.83 11.76
C ILE A 337 5.88 -11.92 10.71
N LEU A 338 5.36 -11.67 9.51
CA LEU A 338 5.36 -12.63 8.40
C LEU A 338 6.37 -12.18 7.34
N ARG A 339 7.52 -12.85 7.28
CA ARG A 339 8.58 -12.62 6.30
C ARG A 339 8.34 -13.49 5.07
N TYR A 340 7.49 -13.00 4.18
CA TYR A 340 7.13 -13.75 2.99
C TYR A 340 8.09 -13.51 1.82
N PHE A 341 8.08 -14.48 0.91
CA PHE A 341 8.93 -14.53 -0.28
C PHE A 341 8.18 -13.97 -1.50
N ASN A 342 8.38 -14.51 -2.70
CA ASN A 342 7.84 -13.91 -3.92
C ASN A 342 6.38 -14.31 -4.14
N VAL A 343 5.48 -13.34 -4.06
CA VAL A 343 4.04 -13.60 -4.19
C VAL A 343 3.62 -13.59 -5.66
N ILE A 344 2.86 -14.62 -6.05
CA ILE A 344 2.26 -14.79 -7.38
C ILE A 344 0.79 -15.23 -7.26
N GLY A 345 0.13 -15.51 -8.37
CA GLY A 345 -1.24 -16.04 -8.37
C GLY A 345 -2.32 -14.97 -8.47
N SER A 346 -3.55 -15.39 -8.22
CA SER A 346 -4.74 -14.55 -8.11
C SER A 346 -5.79 -15.32 -7.32
N ASP A 347 -6.91 -14.68 -7.00
CA ASP A 347 -8.07 -15.39 -6.46
C ASP A 347 -8.50 -16.53 -7.42
N PRO A 348 -8.67 -17.78 -6.94
CA PRO A 348 -9.02 -18.92 -7.78
C PRO A 348 -10.37 -18.77 -8.51
N GLU A 349 -11.30 -18.01 -7.94
CA GLU A 349 -12.59 -17.68 -8.55
C GLU A 349 -12.49 -16.51 -9.54
N GLY A 350 -11.31 -15.90 -9.69
CA GLY A 350 -11.06 -14.82 -10.63
C GLY A 350 -11.67 -13.48 -10.22
N ARG A 351 -11.95 -13.27 -8.94
CA ARG A 351 -12.55 -12.02 -8.43
C ARG A 351 -11.52 -10.91 -8.24
N LEU A 352 -10.31 -11.27 -7.79
CA LEU A 352 -9.21 -10.35 -7.49
C LEU A 352 -7.91 -10.85 -8.12
N GLY A 353 -7.02 -9.91 -8.43
CA GLY A 353 -5.68 -10.17 -8.95
C GLY A 353 -4.77 -8.94 -8.88
N GLU A 354 -3.56 -9.08 -9.41
CA GLU A 354 -2.53 -8.03 -9.40
C GLU A 354 -2.71 -7.06 -10.58
N ALA A 355 -3.17 -5.83 -10.33
CA ALA A 355 -3.20 -4.76 -11.34
C ALA A 355 -2.33 -3.57 -10.92
N PRO A 356 -1.01 -3.60 -11.15
CA PRO A 356 -0.17 -2.43 -10.97
C PRO A 356 -0.58 -1.35 -11.97
N ARG A 357 -0.42 -0.07 -11.60
CA ARG A 357 -0.63 1.04 -12.53
C ARG A 357 0.37 0.95 -13.70
N PRO A 358 0.00 1.41 -14.91
CA PRO A 358 0.86 1.32 -16.09
C PRO A 358 2.29 1.85 -15.87
N GLU A 359 2.43 2.99 -15.20
CA GLU A 359 3.71 3.64 -14.91
C GLU A 359 4.61 2.86 -13.94
N LEU A 360 4.10 1.79 -13.32
CA LEU A 360 4.82 0.96 -12.35
C LEU A 360 5.19 -0.42 -12.89
N ARG A 361 4.68 -0.79 -14.06
CA ARG A 361 4.87 -2.12 -14.66
C ARG A 361 6.34 -2.42 -14.90
N GLU A 362 7.15 -1.41 -15.24
CA GLU A 362 8.60 -1.56 -15.42
C GLU A 362 9.37 -1.94 -14.15
N HIS A 363 8.78 -1.70 -12.97
CA HIS A 363 9.33 -2.09 -11.67
C HIS A 363 8.61 -3.30 -11.06
N GLY A 364 7.62 -3.82 -11.77
CA GLY A 364 6.72 -4.87 -11.32
C GLY A 364 7.40 -6.22 -11.14
N ARG A 365 6.60 -7.18 -10.69
CA ARG A 365 7.01 -8.57 -10.51
C ARG A 365 7.22 -9.24 -11.87
N ILE A 366 8.03 -10.31 -11.88
CA ILE A 366 8.31 -11.09 -13.09
C ILE A 366 7.03 -11.70 -13.71
N SER A 367 6.04 -12.07 -12.89
CA SER A 367 4.71 -12.51 -13.36
C SER A 367 4.04 -11.47 -14.25
N GLY A 368 3.95 -10.23 -13.78
CA GLY A 368 3.38 -9.12 -14.53
C GLY A 368 4.12 -8.88 -15.85
N ALA A 369 5.45 -8.80 -15.81
CA ALA A 369 6.25 -8.62 -17.02
C ALA A 369 6.06 -9.77 -18.04
N CYS A 370 5.92 -11.02 -17.57
CA CYS A 370 5.60 -12.15 -18.45
C CYS A 370 4.22 -12.01 -19.08
N PHE A 371 3.20 -11.61 -18.32
CA PHE A 371 1.85 -11.41 -18.84
C PHE A 371 1.78 -10.24 -19.82
N ASP A 372 2.53 -9.16 -19.58
CA ASP A 372 2.65 -8.03 -20.51
C ASP A 372 3.25 -8.48 -21.84
N ALA A 373 4.28 -9.33 -21.80
CA ALA A 373 4.89 -9.89 -23.00
C ALA A 373 3.92 -10.85 -23.71
N ALA A 374 3.17 -11.66 -22.97
CA ALA A 374 2.16 -12.57 -23.52
C ALA A 374 0.98 -11.83 -24.18
N LEU A 375 0.62 -10.64 -23.66
CA LEU A 375 -0.39 -9.75 -24.25
C LEU A 375 0.15 -8.87 -25.38
N GLY A 376 1.47 -8.89 -25.65
CA GLY A 376 2.11 -8.03 -26.63
C GLY A 376 2.23 -6.55 -26.22
N ILE A 377 2.02 -6.23 -24.94
CA ILE A 377 2.18 -4.88 -24.38
C ILE A 377 3.67 -4.47 -24.38
N ILE A 378 4.56 -5.44 -24.12
CA ILE A 378 6.01 -5.29 -24.27
C ILE A 378 6.53 -6.31 -25.29
N PRO A 379 7.63 -6.02 -26.01
CA PRO A 379 8.12 -6.88 -27.09
C PRO A 379 8.70 -8.23 -26.62
N GLY A 380 8.94 -8.39 -25.31
CA GLY A 380 9.49 -9.60 -24.72
C GLY A 380 9.87 -9.40 -23.25
N LEU A 381 10.13 -10.50 -22.57
CA LEU A 381 10.60 -10.51 -21.18
C LEU A 381 12.11 -10.31 -21.13
N LYS A 382 12.58 -9.48 -20.20
CA LYS A 382 14.01 -9.29 -19.91
C LYS A 382 14.41 -10.08 -18.67
N VAL A 383 15.28 -11.07 -18.83
CA VAL A 383 15.87 -11.86 -17.74
C VAL A 383 17.27 -11.34 -17.46
N ARG A 384 17.58 -11.05 -16.19
CA ARG A 384 18.86 -10.43 -15.79
C ARG A 384 19.72 -11.42 -15.02
N GLY A 385 20.91 -11.70 -15.56
CA GLY A 385 21.89 -12.61 -14.99
C GLY A 385 21.63 -14.07 -15.35
N THR A 386 22.64 -14.69 -15.95
CA THR A 386 22.64 -16.10 -16.40
C THR A 386 23.93 -16.83 -15.99
N ASP A 387 24.66 -16.25 -15.05
CA ASP A 387 25.99 -16.68 -14.62
C ASP A 387 26.08 -16.81 -13.09
N TYR A 388 24.94 -16.84 -12.39
CA TYR A 388 24.90 -17.17 -10.96
C TYR A 388 25.34 -18.62 -10.72
N SER A 389 25.80 -18.92 -9.50
CA SER A 389 26.20 -20.27 -9.10
C SER A 389 24.99 -21.18 -8.81
N THR A 390 24.04 -21.23 -9.75
CA THR A 390 22.83 -22.05 -9.71
C THR A 390 22.84 -23.04 -10.88
N ALA A 391 21.97 -24.05 -10.86
CA ALA A 391 22.00 -25.13 -11.85
C ALA A 391 21.84 -24.66 -13.31
N ASP A 392 21.08 -23.59 -13.55
CA ASP A 392 20.82 -23.02 -14.87
C ASP A 392 21.43 -21.61 -15.06
N GLY A 393 22.22 -21.15 -14.09
CA GLY A 393 22.83 -19.82 -14.08
C GLY A 393 21.89 -18.67 -13.73
N THR A 394 20.59 -18.90 -13.58
CA THR A 394 19.61 -17.86 -13.23
C THR A 394 19.24 -17.86 -11.75
N CYS A 395 18.69 -16.75 -11.27
CA CYS A 395 18.27 -16.59 -9.88
C CYS A 395 17.23 -17.64 -9.45
N ILE A 396 17.38 -18.21 -8.26
CA ILE A 396 16.39 -19.10 -7.61
C ILE A 396 15.58 -18.30 -6.58
N ARG A 397 14.26 -18.43 -6.63
CA ARG A 397 13.31 -17.78 -5.71
C ARG A 397 12.23 -18.74 -5.26
N ASP A 398 11.73 -18.54 -4.05
CA ASP A 398 10.52 -19.20 -3.54
C ASP A 398 9.27 -18.40 -3.95
N TYR A 399 8.43 -19.00 -4.79
CA TYR A 399 7.20 -18.39 -5.30
C TYR A 399 5.99 -18.96 -4.56
N ILE A 400 5.30 -18.12 -3.80
CA ILE A 400 4.10 -18.48 -3.02
C ILE A 400 2.85 -17.88 -3.66
N ASP A 401 1.78 -18.66 -3.72
CA ASP A 401 0.47 -18.17 -4.15
C ASP A 401 -0.11 -17.16 -3.13
N VAL A 402 -0.72 -16.08 -3.63
CA VAL A 402 -1.35 -15.06 -2.79
C VAL A 402 -2.45 -15.62 -1.88
N THR A 403 -3.16 -16.67 -2.34
CA THR A 403 -4.21 -17.34 -1.56
C THR A 403 -3.63 -18.03 -0.33
N ASP A 404 -2.51 -18.74 -0.52
CA ASP A 404 -1.77 -19.39 0.57
C ASP A 404 -1.19 -18.36 1.53
N LEU A 405 -0.55 -17.31 0.99
CA LEU A 405 0.02 -16.24 1.79
C LEU A 405 -1.02 -15.59 2.70
N VAL A 406 -2.20 -15.31 2.17
CA VAL A 406 -3.30 -14.71 2.94
C VAL A 406 -3.84 -15.69 3.98
N ASP A 407 -3.95 -16.98 3.67
CA ASP A 407 -4.30 -17.99 4.66
C ASP A 407 -3.31 -17.97 5.84
N ALA A 408 -2.00 -17.84 5.58
CA ALA A 408 -0.98 -17.72 6.62
C ALA A 408 -1.24 -16.52 7.55
N HIS A 409 -1.65 -15.37 6.99
CA HIS A 409 -1.96 -14.18 7.78
C HIS A 409 -3.19 -14.39 8.68
N VAL A 410 -4.24 -15.03 8.17
CA VAL A 410 -5.45 -15.29 8.96
C VAL A 410 -5.21 -16.36 10.03
N LYS A 411 -4.37 -17.37 9.74
CA LYS A 411 -3.89 -18.32 10.75
C LYS A 411 -3.07 -17.63 11.83
N ALA A 412 -2.18 -16.72 11.44
CA ALA A 412 -1.39 -15.93 12.38
C ALA A 412 -2.29 -15.06 13.28
N LEU A 413 -3.32 -14.43 12.71
CA LEU A 413 -4.34 -13.69 13.47
C LEU A 413 -5.05 -14.60 14.49
N GLY A 414 -5.56 -15.75 14.05
CA GLY A 414 -6.26 -16.70 14.93
C GLY A 414 -5.39 -17.36 15.99
N LYS A 415 -4.05 -17.29 15.87
CA LYS A 415 -3.08 -17.81 16.84
C LYS A 415 -2.35 -16.71 17.61
N ALA A 416 -2.70 -15.44 17.38
CA ALA A 416 -2.16 -14.31 18.12
C ALA A 416 -2.49 -14.44 19.61
N GLN A 417 -1.45 -14.39 20.45
CA GLN A 417 -1.60 -14.49 21.90
C GLN A 417 -1.05 -13.22 22.55
N PRO A 418 -1.75 -12.66 23.55
CA PRO A 418 -1.28 -11.48 24.26
C PRO A 418 0.13 -11.69 24.84
N GLY A 419 0.98 -10.68 24.67
CA GLY A 419 2.38 -10.67 25.11
C GLY A 419 3.30 -11.66 24.40
N LYS A 420 2.88 -12.20 23.24
CA LYS A 420 3.70 -13.11 22.41
C LYS A 420 4.06 -12.46 21.07
N VAL A 421 5.30 -12.67 20.67
CA VAL A 421 5.81 -12.34 19.35
C VAL A 421 6.06 -13.64 18.56
N GLY A 422 5.36 -13.81 17.46
CA GLY A 422 5.66 -14.82 16.44
C GLY A 422 6.37 -14.18 15.24
N ILE A 423 7.41 -14.83 14.74
CA ILE A 423 8.12 -14.42 13.52
C ILE A 423 8.19 -15.65 12.64
N TYR A 424 7.74 -15.55 11.39
CA TYR A 424 7.61 -16.71 10.50
C TYR A 424 8.08 -16.37 9.09
N ASN A 425 8.87 -17.27 8.51
CA ASN A 425 9.07 -17.30 7.08
C ASN A 425 7.81 -17.90 6.43
N VAL A 426 7.34 -17.26 5.35
CA VAL A 426 6.15 -17.71 4.63
C VAL A 426 6.52 -17.91 3.16
N GLY A 427 6.62 -19.17 2.79
CA GLY A 427 6.96 -19.62 1.44
C GLY A 427 6.58 -21.09 1.28
N THR A 428 6.89 -21.63 0.11
CA THR A 428 6.62 -23.04 -0.23
C THR A 428 7.72 -23.98 0.25
N GLY A 429 8.91 -23.44 0.54
CA GLY A 429 10.12 -24.20 0.78
C GLY A 429 10.78 -24.73 -0.50
N GLN A 430 10.24 -24.40 -1.68
CA GLN A 430 10.73 -24.84 -2.97
C GLN A 430 11.31 -23.65 -3.75
N GLY A 431 12.63 -23.65 -3.94
CA GLY A 431 13.29 -22.72 -4.85
C GLY A 431 13.00 -23.08 -6.31
N ARG A 432 12.64 -22.08 -7.12
CA ARG A 432 12.52 -22.19 -8.58
C ARG A 432 13.39 -21.15 -9.26
N SER A 433 14.11 -21.57 -10.28
CA SER A 433 14.91 -20.70 -11.13
C SER A 433 14.04 -19.76 -11.97
N VAL A 434 14.63 -18.68 -12.47
CA VAL A 434 13.94 -17.79 -13.42
C VAL A 434 13.62 -18.53 -14.72
N THR A 435 14.47 -19.44 -15.19
CA THR A 435 14.17 -20.25 -16.38
C THR A 435 12.95 -21.13 -16.16
N GLU A 436 12.87 -21.87 -15.04
CA GLU A 436 11.68 -22.66 -14.68
C GLU A 436 10.43 -21.78 -14.63
N PHE A 437 10.52 -20.58 -14.07
CA PHE A 437 9.41 -19.63 -14.02
C PHE A 437 8.95 -19.20 -15.42
N VAL A 438 9.88 -18.87 -16.31
CA VAL A 438 9.58 -18.44 -17.68
C VAL A 438 8.90 -19.57 -18.46
N GLU A 439 9.39 -20.80 -18.34
CA GLU A 439 8.79 -21.95 -19.02
C GLU A 439 7.39 -22.28 -18.47
N ALA A 440 7.21 -22.22 -17.14
CA ALA A 440 5.88 -22.34 -16.52
C ALA A 440 4.93 -21.25 -17.03
N CYS A 441 5.41 -20.01 -17.20
CA CYS A 441 4.60 -18.92 -17.70
C CYS A 441 4.24 -19.06 -19.18
N LYS A 442 5.16 -19.51 -20.04
CA LYS A 442 4.85 -19.82 -21.45
C LYS A 442 3.76 -20.89 -21.52
N LYS A 443 3.88 -21.96 -20.72
CA LYS A 443 2.87 -23.03 -20.64
C LYS A 443 1.52 -22.51 -20.14
N ALA A 444 1.50 -21.69 -19.09
CA ALA A 444 0.27 -21.13 -18.51
C ALA A 444 -0.45 -20.17 -19.47
N THR A 445 0.31 -19.38 -20.23
CA THR A 445 -0.25 -18.38 -21.15
C THR A 445 -0.62 -18.97 -22.51
N GLY A 446 0.07 -20.03 -22.95
CA GLY A 446 0.02 -20.54 -24.31
C GLY A 446 0.65 -19.59 -25.35
N ALA A 447 1.30 -18.51 -24.90
CA ALA A 447 1.87 -17.49 -25.76
C ALA A 447 3.35 -17.74 -26.06
N SER A 448 3.79 -17.35 -27.26
CA SER A 448 5.22 -17.32 -27.59
C SER A 448 5.87 -16.07 -26.99
N ILE A 449 6.48 -16.23 -25.82
CA ILE A 449 7.15 -15.12 -25.10
C ILE A 449 8.62 -15.08 -25.52
N LYS A 450 9.03 -14.00 -26.20
CA LYS A 450 10.45 -13.71 -26.48
C LYS A 450 11.17 -13.39 -25.16
N VAL A 451 12.35 -13.97 -24.97
CA VAL A 451 13.19 -13.75 -23.79
C VAL A 451 14.51 -13.11 -24.22
N GLU A 452 14.86 -11.99 -23.60
CA GLU A 452 16.13 -11.31 -23.76
C GLU A 452 16.95 -11.49 -22.46
N TYR A 453 18.14 -12.07 -22.57
CA TYR A 453 19.04 -12.25 -21.45
C TYR A 453 20.02 -11.07 -21.36
N LEU A 454 20.09 -10.44 -20.18
CA LEU A 454 20.90 -9.27 -19.89
C LEU A 454 21.88 -9.55 -18.75
N ALA A 455 22.86 -8.65 -18.57
CA ALA A 455 23.74 -8.68 -17.41
C ALA A 455 22.96 -8.63 -16.08
N ARG A 456 23.59 -9.12 -15.02
CA ARG A 456 23.03 -9.14 -13.66
C ARG A 456 22.54 -7.75 -13.23
N ARG A 457 21.48 -7.73 -12.44
CA ARG A 457 21.05 -6.54 -11.73
C ARG A 457 21.90 -6.40 -10.45
N PRO A 458 22.49 -5.23 -10.16
CA PRO A 458 23.12 -4.99 -8.87
C PRO A 458 22.13 -5.25 -7.73
N GLY A 459 22.54 -6.09 -6.76
CA GLY A 459 21.74 -6.43 -5.59
C GLY A 459 20.74 -7.58 -5.76
N ASP A 460 20.77 -8.32 -6.88
CA ASP A 460 20.07 -9.60 -6.99
C ASP A 460 20.90 -10.74 -6.38
N TYR A 461 20.25 -11.56 -5.57
CA TYR A 461 20.84 -12.74 -4.92
C TYR A 461 20.76 -13.96 -5.83
N ALA A 462 21.73 -14.87 -5.74
CA ALA A 462 21.69 -16.13 -6.49
C ALA A 462 20.48 -16.97 -6.08
N GLU A 463 20.34 -17.28 -4.78
CA GLU A 463 19.28 -18.13 -4.24
C GLU A 463 18.61 -17.45 -3.06
N VAL A 464 17.28 -17.49 -2.98
CA VAL A 464 16.49 -17.03 -1.82
C VAL A 464 15.22 -17.88 -1.72
N TYR A 465 15.21 -18.85 -0.81
CA TYR A 465 14.02 -19.66 -0.52
C TYR A 465 13.88 -20.01 0.97
N SER A 466 12.64 -20.27 1.38
CA SER A 466 12.29 -20.40 2.80
C SER A 466 12.50 -21.81 3.33
N ASP A 467 12.66 -21.94 4.66
CA ASP A 467 12.26 -23.13 5.41
C ASP A 467 10.93 -22.83 6.12
N PRO A 468 9.79 -23.42 5.69
CA PRO A 468 8.48 -23.18 6.29
C PRO A 468 8.21 -24.07 7.53
N SER A 469 9.19 -24.81 8.05
CA SER A 469 8.96 -25.76 9.13
C SER A 469 8.47 -25.11 10.42
N LYS A 470 8.88 -23.88 10.71
CA LYS A 470 8.43 -23.18 11.94
C LYS A 470 6.96 -22.81 11.87
N ILE A 471 6.51 -22.22 10.75
CA ILE A 471 5.11 -21.83 10.59
C ILE A 471 4.18 -23.06 10.57
N LEU A 472 4.64 -24.19 10.04
CA LEU A 472 3.95 -25.46 10.15
C LEU A 472 3.79 -25.90 11.61
N ARG A 473 4.88 -25.92 12.39
CA ARG A 473 4.83 -26.35 13.80
C ARG A 473 3.94 -25.45 14.67
N ASP A 474 4.05 -24.13 14.51
CA ASP A 474 3.45 -23.19 15.45
C ASP A 474 2.02 -22.80 15.05
N LEU A 475 1.74 -22.70 13.74
CA LEU A 475 0.44 -22.27 13.22
C LEU A 475 -0.36 -23.37 12.54
N ASN A 476 0.21 -24.58 12.38
CA ASN A 476 -0.35 -25.68 11.58
C ASN A 476 -0.73 -25.22 10.17
N TRP A 477 0.20 -24.52 9.53
CA TRP A 477 0.04 -23.94 8.20
C TRP A 477 1.10 -24.45 7.23
N THR A 478 0.68 -24.79 6.01
CA THR A 478 1.56 -25.11 4.88
C THR A 478 0.90 -24.66 3.59
N ALA A 479 1.68 -24.20 2.62
CA ALA A 479 1.20 -23.82 1.30
C ALA A 479 0.49 -25.00 0.62
N GLN A 480 -0.65 -24.75 -0.01
CA GLN A 480 -1.46 -25.74 -0.74
C GLN A 480 -1.29 -25.62 -2.26
N TYR A 481 -1.07 -24.40 -2.77
CA TYR A 481 -0.86 -24.09 -4.18
C TYR A 481 0.65 -24.01 -4.46
N THR A 482 1.33 -25.17 -4.43
CA THR A 482 2.78 -25.24 -4.66
C THR A 482 3.17 -25.45 -6.13
N ASP A 483 2.20 -25.72 -7.02
CA ASP A 483 2.46 -25.84 -8.46
C ASP A 483 2.51 -24.44 -9.10
N LEU A 484 3.72 -24.04 -9.50
CA LEU A 484 3.98 -22.74 -10.12
C LEU A 484 3.13 -22.50 -11.38
N GLY A 485 2.94 -23.52 -12.22
CA GLY A 485 2.16 -23.41 -13.44
C GLY A 485 0.68 -23.17 -13.17
N GLN A 486 0.13 -23.82 -12.14
CA GLN A 486 -1.27 -23.64 -11.72
C GLN A 486 -1.53 -22.20 -11.24
N SER A 487 -0.70 -21.67 -10.34
CA SER A 487 -0.82 -20.29 -9.86
C SER A 487 -0.69 -19.27 -10.99
N LEU A 488 0.25 -19.48 -11.92
CA LEU A 488 0.41 -18.61 -13.09
C LEU A 488 -0.79 -18.70 -14.05
N ALA A 489 -1.38 -19.88 -14.24
CA ALA A 489 -2.55 -20.05 -15.08
C ALA A 489 -3.80 -19.35 -14.50
N GLN A 490 -3.98 -19.40 -13.18
CA GLN A 490 -5.03 -18.66 -12.49
C GLN A 490 -4.86 -17.15 -12.65
N ALA A 491 -3.65 -16.64 -12.38
CA ALA A 491 -3.33 -15.23 -12.56
C ALA A 491 -3.53 -14.77 -14.02
N TRP A 492 -3.12 -15.60 -14.99
CA TRP A 492 -3.33 -15.33 -16.40
C TRP A 492 -4.81 -15.26 -16.78
N LYS A 493 -5.64 -16.18 -16.26
CA LYS A 493 -7.09 -16.16 -16.47
C LYS A 493 -7.69 -14.84 -15.98
N TRP A 494 -7.30 -14.39 -14.79
CA TRP A 494 -7.74 -13.10 -14.26
C TRP A 494 -7.26 -11.94 -15.15
N GLN A 495 -5.99 -11.92 -15.53
CA GLN A 495 -5.40 -10.86 -16.36
C GLN A 495 -6.08 -10.75 -17.73
N LYS A 496 -6.43 -11.88 -18.36
CA LYS A 496 -7.18 -11.89 -19.63
C LYS A 496 -8.61 -11.36 -19.49
N ALA A 497 -9.28 -11.66 -18.38
CA ALA A 497 -10.61 -11.13 -18.10
C ALA A 497 -10.58 -9.63 -17.75
N HIS A 498 -9.41 -9.13 -17.31
CA HIS A 498 -9.21 -7.76 -16.83
C HIS A 498 -8.01 -7.10 -17.54
N PRO A 499 -8.05 -6.90 -18.87
CA PRO A 499 -6.90 -6.40 -19.64
C PRO A 499 -6.44 -5.01 -19.18
N ASN A 500 -7.36 -4.21 -18.62
CA ASN A 500 -7.11 -2.88 -18.05
C ASN A 500 -7.14 -2.89 -16.51
N GLY A 501 -6.88 -4.04 -15.89
CA GLY A 501 -7.06 -4.25 -14.47
C GLY A 501 -8.51 -3.99 -14.05
N TYR A 502 -8.71 -3.26 -12.96
CA TYR A 502 -10.05 -3.00 -12.42
C TYR A 502 -10.79 -1.79 -13.05
N ALA A 503 -10.27 -1.20 -14.13
CA ALA A 503 -10.89 -0.01 -14.74
C ALA A 503 -12.28 -0.29 -15.35
N SER A 504 -12.56 -1.54 -15.72
CA SER A 504 -13.85 -2.00 -16.25
C SER A 504 -14.78 -2.61 -15.18
N ALA A 505 -14.37 -2.59 -13.91
CA ALA A 505 -15.04 -3.30 -12.80
C ALA A 505 -15.81 -2.37 -11.87
#